data_AF-Q0AK41-F1
#
_entry.id   AF-Q0AK41-F1
#
_cell.length_a   1.000
_cell.length_b   1.000
_cell.length_c   1.000
_cell.angle_alpha   90.00
_cell.angle_beta   90.00
_cell.angle_gamma   90.00
#
_symmetry.space_group_name_H-M   'P 1'
#
loop_
_entity.id
_entity.type
_entity.pdbx_description
1 polymer ?
#
loop_
_entity_poly.entity_id
_entity_poly.type
_entity_poly.pdbx_seq_one_letter_code
_entity_poly.pdbx_strand_id
1 'polypeptide(L)'
;MKHELEVDAENQWILVRFRGEIAEGDALALMQRAVQMPGWTPACDRIVVYEDDSDLNQLDVASFERLSAGLAEFIRAHYGDTPSRSAQVCNDVMKRVLLEFWVNLTEDGYPAKLQLFDTVQEAKAWLLRERKDRDGRD
;
A
#
# COMPACT_ATOMS: atom_id res chain seq x y z
N MET A 1 2.67 -8.57 -16.59
CA MET A 1 2.02 -7.99 -15.39
C MET A 1 1.57 -6.60 -15.76
N LYS A 2 0.26 -6.29 -15.66
CA LYS A 2 -0.29 -4.96 -16.02
C LYS A 2 -0.03 -3.90 -14.95
N HIS A 3 0.29 -4.33 -13.74
CA HIS A 3 0.56 -3.46 -12.62
C HIS A 3 1.92 -2.78 -12.74
N GLU A 4 1.97 -1.53 -12.32
CA GLU A 4 3.18 -0.72 -12.34
C GLU A 4 3.74 -0.60 -10.92
N LEU A 5 5.07 -0.52 -10.83
CA LEU A 5 5.79 -0.37 -9.57
C LEU A 5 6.96 0.60 -9.78
N GLU A 6 7.01 1.62 -8.95
CA GLU A 6 8.05 2.64 -8.93
C GLU A 6 8.58 2.80 -7.51
N VAL A 7 9.89 3.07 -7.38
CA VAL A 7 10.51 3.47 -6.13
C VAL A 7 11.06 4.87 -6.30
N ASP A 8 10.61 5.79 -5.45
CA ASP A 8 11.09 7.15 -5.39
C ASP A 8 12.08 7.24 -4.23
N ALA A 9 13.37 7.21 -4.56
CA ALA A 9 14.45 7.24 -3.58
C ALA A 9 14.55 8.59 -2.86
N GLU A 10 14.16 9.69 -3.52
CA GLU A 10 14.25 11.03 -2.95
C GLU A 10 13.19 11.24 -1.87
N ASN A 11 11.95 10.89 -2.20
CA ASN A 11 10.82 11.02 -1.27
C ASN A 11 10.62 9.81 -0.36
N GLN A 12 11.37 8.73 -0.62
CA GLN A 12 11.29 7.47 0.12
C GLN A 12 9.86 6.91 0.14
N TRP A 13 9.25 6.74 -1.04
CA TRP A 13 8.01 5.96 -1.17
C TRP A 13 8.09 4.98 -2.32
N ILE A 14 7.30 3.92 -2.21
CA ILE A 14 6.97 3.05 -3.33
C ILE A 14 5.59 3.42 -3.86
N LEU A 15 5.44 3.40 -5.18
CA LEU A 15 4.18 3.65 -5.86
C LEU A 15 3.78 2.41 -6.64
N VAL A 16 2.68 1.79 -6.21
CA VAL A 16 2.07 0.64 -6.85
C VAL A 16 0.82 1.11 -7.59
N ARG A 17 0.67 0.75 -8.86
CA ARG A 17 -0.58 0.99 -9.61
C ARG A 17 -1.17 -0.34 -10.05
N PHE A 18 -2.31 -0.71 -9.49
CA PHE A 18 -3.09 -1.85 -9.93
C PHE A 18 -3.97 -1.47 -11.12
N ARG A 19 -4.03 -2.38 -12.11
CA ARG A 19 -4.72 -2.23 -13.39
C ARG A 19 -5.23 -3.58 -13.86
N GLY A 20 -6.43 -3.60 -14.42
CA GLY A 20 -7.11 -4.84 -14.78
C GLY A 20 -7.36 -5.73 -13.56
N GLU A 21 -7.50 -7.03 -13.82
CA GLU A 21 -7.68 -8.05 -12.80
C GLU A 21 -6.54 -8.07 -11.78
N ILE A 22 -6.91 -8.07 -10.49
CA ILE A 22 -5.98 -8.18 -9.36
C ILE A 22 -6.14 -9.58 -8.74
N ALA A 23 -5.10 -10.40 -8.85
CA ALA A 23 -5.07 -11.72 -8.25
C ALA A 23 -4.58 -11.69 -6.79
N GLU A 24 -4.91 -12.74 -6.03
CA GLU A 24 -4.59 -12.91 -4.60
C GLU A 24 -3.09 -12.75 -4.27
N GLY A 25 -2.19 -13.00 -5.24
CA GLY A 25 -0.74 -12.91 -5.05
C GLY A 25 -0.08 -11.62 -5.57
N ASP A 26 -0.80 -10.78 -6.32
CA ASP A 26 -0.16 -9.69 -7.06
C ASP A 26 0.45 -8.63 -6.15
N ALA A 27 -0.25 -8.28 -5.07
CA ALA A 27 0.23 -7.32 -4.08
C ALA A 27 1.53 -7.79 -3.41
N LEU A 28 1.59 -9.06 -2.97
CA LEU A 28 2.79 -9.61 -2.34
C LEU A 28 3.96 -9.69 -3.33
N ALA A 29 3.71 -10.12 -4.58
CA ALA A 29 4.72 -10.19 -5.62
C ALA A 29 5.31 -8.80 -5.95
N LEU A 30 4.47 -7.76 -6.00
CA LEU A 30 4.90 -6.37 -6.18
C LEU A 30 5.77 -5.89 -5.02
N MET A 31 5.38 -6.19 -3.79
CA MET A 31 6.16 -5.84 -2.60
C MET A 31 7.52 -6.54 -2.58
N GLN A 32 7.58 -7.83 -2.91
CA GLN A 32 8.83 -8.58 -3.05
C GLN A 32 9.75 -8.00 -4.13
N ARG A 33 9.18 -7.51 -5.23
CA ARG A 33 9.95 -6.81 -6.26
C ARG A 33 10.46 -5.46 -5.75
N ALA A 34 9.66 -4.71 -5.00
CA ALA A 34 10.01 -3.39 -4.50
C ALA A 34 11.27 -3.43 -3.61
N VAL A 35 11.40 -4.42 -2.74
CA VAL A 35 12.56 -4.55 -1.84
C VAL A 35 13.88 -4.86 -2.57
N GLN A 36 13.80 -5.29 -3.83
CA GLN A 36 14.96 -5.54 -4.68
C GLN A 36 15.31 -4.34 -5.58
N MET A 37 14.48 -3.29 -5.58
CA MET A 37 14.69 -2.12 -6.43
C MET A 37 15.66 -1.12 -5.79
N PRO A 38 16.55 -0.48 -6.58
CA PRO A 38 17.43 0.58 -6.08
C PRO A 38 16.63 1.71 -5.42
N GLY A 39 17.15 2.21 -4.30
CA GLY A 39 16.54 3.31 -3.55
C GLY A 39 15.47 2.90 -2.53
N TRP A 40 15.06 1.63 -2.53
CA TRP A 40 14.17 1.11 -1.50
C TRP A 40 14.88 1.04 -0.15
N THR A 41 14.15 1.38 0.92
CA THR A 41 14.58 1.19 2.31
C THR A 41 13.39 0.73 3.18
N PRO A 42 13.66 0.17 4.37
CA PRO A 42 12.61 -0.09 5.37
C PRO A 42 11.81 1.16 5.79
N ALA A 43 12.30 2.37 5.50
CA ALA A 43 11.60 3.60 5.80
C ALA A 43 10.67 4.07 4.67
N CYS A 44 10.56 3.31 3.57
CA CYS A 44 9.71 3.70 2.46
C CYS A 44 8.22 3.67 2.83
N ASP A 45 7.49 4.76 2.59
CA ASP A 45 6.03 4.70 2.64
C ASP A 45 5.48 4.03 1.39
N ARG A 46 4.24 3.57 1.43
CA ARG A 46 3.55 2.92 0.30
C ARG A 46 2.43 3.80 -0.20
N ILE A 47 2.36 3.98 -1.51
CA ILE A 47 1.21 4.56 -2.21
C ILE A 47 0.69 3.47 -3.13
N VAL A 48 -0.55 3.04 -2.90
CA VAL A 48 -1.20 1.98 -3.65
C VAL A 48 -2.38 2.59 -4.39
N VAL A 49 -2.34 2.58 -5.71
CA VAL A 49 -3.35 3.18 -6.58
C VAL A 49 -4.17 2.09 -7.24
N TYR A 50 -5.48 2.18 -7.11
CA TYR A 50 -6.44 1.34 -7.83
C TYR A 50 -7.00 2.17 -8.98
N GLU A 51 -6.49 1.92 -10.18
CA GLU A 51 -6.88 2.64 -11.39
C GLU A 51 -8.34 2.31 -11.77
N ASP A 52 -8.95 3.13 -12.61
CA ASP A 52 -10.35 2.97 -13.01
C ASP A 52 -10.64 1.57 -13.59
N ASP A 53 -9.67 1.00 -14.32
CA ASP A 53 -9.75 -0.32 -14.96
C ASP A 53 -9.37 -1.49 -14.04
N SER A 54 -9.03 -1.24 -12.78
CA SER A 54 -8.72 -2.29 -11.81
C SER A 54 -9.97 -3.07 -11.40
N ASP A 55 -9.83 -4.38 -11.20
CA ASP A 55 -10.90 -5.26 -10.77
C ASP A 55 -10.54 -5.98 -9.47
N LEU A 56 -11.31 -5.66 -8.42
CA LEU A 56 -11.18 -6.22 -7.06
C LEU A 56 -12.10 -7.43 -6.83
N ASN A 57 -12.95 -7.79 -7.79
CA ASN A 57 -14.00 -8.80 -7.59
C ASN A 57 -13.46 -10.23 -7.43
N GLN A 58 -12.19 -10.46 -7.75
CA GLN A 58 -11.54 -11.77 -7.58
C GLN A 58 -11.08 -12.03 -6.13
N LEU A 59 -11.13 -11.02 -5.26
CA LEU A 59 -10.76 -11.15 -3.86
C LEU A 59 -12.02 -11.42 -3.03
N ASP A 60 -12.25 -12.69 -2.71
CA ASP A 60 -13.19 -13.05 -1.65
C ASP A 60 -12.57 -12.81 -0.26
N VAL A 61 -13.38 -12.94 0.79
CA VAL A 61 -12.94 -12.71 2.18
C VAL A 61 -11.76 -13.60 2.55
N ALA A 62 -11.82 -14.89 2.21
CA ALA A 62 -10.77 -15.83 2.57
C ALA A 62 -9.44 -15.52 1.84
N SER A 63 -9.53 -15.07 0.59
CA SER A 63 -8.38 -14.64 -0.22
C SER A 63 -7.76 -13.37 0.33
N PHE A 64 -8.60 -12.42 0.77
CA PHE A 64 -8.12 -11.22 1.42
C PHE A 64 -7.46 -11.49 2.78
N GLU A 65 -8.01 -12.39 3.60
CA GLU A 65 -7.38 -12.79 4.88
C GLU A 65 -5.99 -13.40 4.65
N ARG A 66 -5.84 -14.28 3.65
CA ARG A 66 -4.54 -14.87 3.27
C ARG A 66 -3.57 -13.81 2.77
N LEU A 67 -4.03 -12.88 1.91
CA LEU A 67 -3.24 -11.76 1.43
C LEU A 67 -2.77 -10.87 2.59
N SER A 68 -3.68 -10.52 3.51
CA SER A 68 -3.39 -9.68 4.67
C SER A 68 -2.34 -10.32 5.57
N ALA A 69 -2.49 -11.61 5.89
CA ALA A 69 -1.50 -12.36 6.67
C ALA A 69 -0.13 -12.40 5.99
N GLY A 70 -0.10 -12.66 4.68
CA GLY A 70 1.14 -12.67 3.90
C GLY A 70 1.81 -11.29 3.85
N LEU A 71 1.05 -10.21 3.69
CA LEU A 71 1.56 -8.85 3.75
C LEU A 71 2.06 -8.49 5.15
N ALA A 72 1.37 -8.89 6.21
CA ALA A 72 1.81 -8.62 7.58
C ALA A 72 3.14 -9.33 7.89
N GLU A 73 3.29 -10.59 7.50
CA GLU A 73 4.55 -11.32 7.63
C GLU A 73 5.68 -10.67 6.83
N PHE A 74 5.40 -10.30 5.58
CA PHE A 74 6.35 -9.60 4.71
C PHE A 74 6.81 -8.26 5.31
N ILE A 75 5.85 -7.44 5.79
CA ILE A 75 6.13 -6.14 6.40
C ILE A 75 7.03 -6.35 7.62
N ARG A 76 6.68 -7.28 8.51
CA ARG A 76 7.52 -7.60 9.68
C ARG A 76 8.93 -8.01 9.28
N ALA A 77 9.10 -8.82 8.23
CA ALA A 77 10.40 -9.31 7.79
C ALA A 77 11.30 -8.22 7.15
N HIS A 78 10.71 -7.28 6.39
CA HIS A 78 11.48 -6.33 5.59
C HIS A 78 11.48 -4.90 6.16
N TYR A 79 10.38 -4.46 6.77
CA TYR A 79 10.27 -3.14 7.38
C TYR A 79 10.71 -3.16 8.86
N GLY A 80 10.56 -4.32 9.52
CA GLY A 80 10.85 -4.47 10.95
C GLY A 80 10.02 -3.49 11.78
N ASP A 81 10.66 -2.88 12.78
CA ASP A 81 10.04 -1.85 13.64
C ASP A 81 10.03 -0.46 13.00
N THR A 82 10.51 -0.31 11.75
CA THR A 82 10.56 0.99 11.08
C THR A 82 9.14 1.46 10.74
N PRO A 83 8.70 2.63 11.25
CA PRO A 83 7.38 3.12 10.93
C PRO A 83 7.27 3.43 9.43
N SER A 84 6.39 2.69 8.75
CA SER A 84 5.98 2.96 7.36
C SER A 84 4.48 3.18 7.31
N ARG A 85 4.04 3.99 6.35
CA ARG A 85 2.64 4.33 6.14
C ARG A 85 2.15 3.74 4.83
N SER A 86 0.84 3.55 4.71
CA SER A 86 0.22 3.06 3.49
C SER A 86 -0.91 3.98 3.07
N ALA A 87 -0.70 4.76 2.03
CA ALA A 87 -1.76 5.52 1.38
C ALA A 87 -2.41 4.65 0.29
N GLN A 88 -3.72 4.44 0.40
CA GLN A 88 -4.53 3.77 -0.62
C GLN A 88 -5.25 4.85 -1.43
N VAL A 89 -5.17 4.82 -2.76
CA VAL A 89 -5.75 5.82 -3.66
C VAL A 89 -6.79 5.14 -4.52
N CYS A 90 -8.06 5.55 -4.37
CA CYS A 90 -9.18 5.03 -5.13
C CYS A 90 -10.24 6.12 -5.28
N ASN A 91 -10.44 6.58 -6.52
CA ASN A 91 -11.43 7.60 -6.90
C ASN A 91 -12.82 6.98 -7.16
N ASP A 92 -12.92 5.66 -7.32
CA ASP A 92 -14.15 4.95 -7.55
C ASP A 92 -14.87 4.67 -6.23
N VAL A 93 -16.03 5.29 -6.06
CA VAL A 93 -16.82 5.22 -4.82
C VAL A 93 -17.19 3.77 -4.45
N MET A 94 -17.50 2.92 -5.42
CA MET A 94 -17.91 1.53 -5.16
C MET A 94 -16.72 0.68 -4.74
N LYS A 95 -15.59 0.81 -5.43
CA LYS A 95 -14.34 0.12 -5.07
C LYS A 95 -13.83 0.60 -3.71
N ARG A 96 -14.00 1.88 -3.40
CA ARG A 96 -13.60 2.46 -2.13
C ARG A 96 -14.32 1.82 -0.95
N VAL A 97 -15.65 1.61 -1.03
CA VAL A 97 -16.40 0.91 0.03
C VAL A 97 -15.83 -0.49 0.30
N LEU A 98 -15.46 -1.19 -0.77
CA LEU A 98 -14.83 -2.51 -0.65
C LEU A 98 -13.45 -2.43 0.01
N LEU A 99 -12.62 -1.45 -0.35
CA LEU A 99 -11.32 -1.21 0.28
C LEU A 99 -11.44 -0.80 1.75
N GLU A 100 -12.43 0.02 2.11
CA GLU A 100 -12.70 0.39 3.50
C GLU A 100 -13.12 -0.84 4.32
N PHE A 101 -13.99 -1.69 3.76
CA PHE A 101 -14.35 -2.96 4.37
C PHE A 101 -13.10 -3.83 4.62
N TRP A 102 -12.25 -3.97 3.62
CA TRP A 102 -11.01 -4.72 3.71
C TRP A 102 -10.05 -4.19 4.78
N VAL A 103 -9.84 -2.88 4.84
CA VAL A 103 -8.97 -2.24 5.84
C VAL A 103 -9.46 -2.52 7.26
N ASN A 104 -10.77 -2.39 7.49
CA ASN A 104 -11.37 -2.59 8.81
C ASN A 104 -11.35 -4.06 9.27
N LEU A 105 -11.28 -5.02 8.34
CA LEU A 105 -11.09 -6.43 8.70
C LEU A 105 -9.67 -6.73 9.24
N THR A 106 -8.72 -5.81 9.05
CA THR A 106 -7.30 -6.02 9.38
C THR A 106 -6.82 -5.24 10.60
N GLU A 107 -7.73 -4.70 11.42
CA GLU A 107 -7.41 -3.73 12.49
C GLU A 107 -6.37 -4.26 13.51
N ASP A 108 -6.24 -5.57 13.67
CA ASP A 108 -5.23 -6.22 14.52
C ASP A 108 -3.90 -6.58 13.81
N GLY A 109 -3.82 -6.44 12.48
CA GLY A 109 -2.77 -7.06 11.65
C GLY A 109 -1.95 -6.14 10.76
N TYR A 110 -2.37 -4.89 10.49
CA TYR A 110 -1.64 -3.98 9.60
C TYR A 110 -0.95 -2.84 10.40
N PRO A 111 0.33 -2.98 10.77
CA PRO A 111 1.03 -2.07 11.69
C PRO A 111 1.32 -0.67 11.11
N ALA A 112 1.04 -0.45 9.82
CA ALA A 112 1.23 0.83 9.16
C ALA A 112 -0.05 1.66 9.26
N LYS A 113 0.06 2.93 9.70
CA LYS A 113 -1.03 3.91 9.53
C LYS A 113 -1.49 3.88 8.07
N LEU A 114 -2.67 3.33 7.84
CA LEU A 114 -3.28 3.20 6.53
C LEU A 114 -4.35 4.28 6.39
N GLN A 115 -4.35 4.98 5.25
CA GLN A 115 -5.37 5.98 4.96
C GLN A 115 -5.78 5.94 3.48
N LEU A 116 -7.07 6.16 3.21
CA LEU A 116 -7.63 6.21 1.86
C LEU A 116 -7.72 7.67 1.36
N PHE A 117 -7.44 7.86 0.07
CA PHE A 117 -7.44 9.14 -0.63
C PHE A 117 -8.11 9.02 -2.00
N ASP A 118 -8.62 10.13 -2.52
CA ASP A 118 -9.21 10.17 -3.86
C ASP A 118 -8.14 10.37 -4.93
N THR A 119 -7.04 11.05 -4.57
CA THR A 119 -5.95 11.36 -5.50
C THR A 119 -4.56 11.00 -4.96
N VAL A 120 -3.63 10.73 -5.88
CA VAL A 120 -2.21 10.49 -5.56
C VAL A 120 -1.58 11.73 -4.93
N GLN A 121 -2.02 12.92 -5.34
CA GLN A 121 -1.53 14.20 -4.86
C GLN A 121 -1.86 14.39 -3.37
N GLU A 122 -3.08 14.06 -2.95
CA GLU A 122 -3.48 14.12 -1.54
C GLU A 122 -2.71 13.11 -0.69
N ALA A 123 -2.57 11.89 -1.20
CA ALA A 123 -1.77 10.84 -0.56
C ALA A 123 -0.32 11.29 -0.33
N LYS A 124 0.33 11.82 -1.37
CA LYS A 124 1.70 12.36 -1.27
C LYS A 124 1.80 13.52 -0.27
N ALA A 125 0.85 14.46 -0.32
CA ALA A 125 0.84 15.59 0.61
C ALA A 125 0.69 15.14 2.07
N TRP A 126 -0.15 14.13 2.32
CA TRP A 126 -0.29 13.54 3.64
C TRP A 126 0.99 12.85 4.13
N LEU A 127 1.61 12.01 3.29
CA LEU A 127 2.87 11.34 3.63
C LEU A 127 3.99 12.34 3.97
N LEU A 128 4.11 13.41 3.19
CA LEU A 128 5.10 14.46 3.46
C LEU A 128 4.84 15.19 4.79
N ARG A 129 3.58 15.48 5.13
CA ARG A 129 3.24 16.07 6.45
C ARG A 129 3.61 15.11 7.59
N GLU A 130 3.18 13.85 7.49
CA GLU A 130 3.44 12.87 8.53
C GLU A 130 4.94 12.58 8.74
N ARG A 131 5.75 12.68 7.68
CA ARG A 131 7.22 12.61 7.79
C ARG A 131 7.79 13.80 8.53
N LYS A 132 7.39 15.02 8.16
CA LYS A 132 7.82 16.24 8.86
C LYS A 132 7.45 16.21 10.34
N ASP A 133 6.26 15.74 10.67
CA ASP A 133 5.79 15.61 12.05
C ASP A 133 6.57 14.57 12.86
N ARG A 134 7.24 13.62 12.21
CA ARG A 134 8.15 12.67 12.84
C ARG A 134 9.53 13.28 13.03
N ASP A 135 10.09 13.83 11.96
CA ASP A 135 11.47 14.32 11.94
C ASP A 135 11.64 15.66 12.71
N GLY A 136 10.54 16.38 12.98
CA GLY A 136 10.49 17.57 13.83
C GLY A 136 10.19 17.31 15.31
N ARG A 137 10.16 16.05 15.76
CA ARG A 137 10.03 15.67 17.18
C ARG A 137 11.36 15.32 17.85
N ASP A 138 12.47 15.49 17.16
CA ASP A 138 13.84 15.42 17.70
C ASP A 138 14.34 16.81 18.13
#